data_AF-A0A7V2XLH7-F1
#
_entry.id   AF-A0A7V2XLH7-F1
#
_cell.length_a   1.000
_cell.length_b   1.000
_cell.length_c   1.000
_cell.angle_alpha   90.00
_cell.angle_beta   90.00
_cell.angle_gamma   90.00
#
_symmetry.space_group_name_H-M   'P 1'
#
loop_
_entity.id
_entity.type
_entity.pdbx_description
1 polymer ?
#
loop_
_entity_poly.entity_id
_entity_poly.type
_entity_poly.pdbx_seq_one_letter_code
_entity_poly.pdbx_strand_id
1 'polypeptide(L)'
;EYGIDYKGCAVLVAYDKQSNDIAQGVDHASDDYLNTGAGDQGLMFGYACDETPELMPAPIYYAHRIVERQAQLRKDGRLPFLRPDAKSQITMRYVDGRPHSIDTVVLSSQHSPEMSDGKHMKPEFVEACVEEIIKPVLPKEWLQDTKYLINPTGRFVIGGPQGDCGLTGRKIIVDTYGGACPHGGGAFSGKDPTKVDRSAAYAARYVAKNIVAAGLAKQCQIQVAYAIGVARPMNVTVYTEGTGVIPDEQIAKIVGEVFDLRPKGIIQMLDLLRPIYSKTAAYGHFGRDEPEFTWERADKVAVLRDLAGLK
;
A
#
# COMPACT_ATOMS: atom_id res chain seq x y z
N GLU A 1 -2.90 -14.39 27.40
CA GLU A 1 -2.85 -15.57 26.49
C GLU A 1 -2.13 -15.29 25.17
N TYR A 2 -2.40 -14.15 24.51
CA TYR A 2 -1.79 -13.78 23.22
C TYR A 2 -0.59 -12.83 23.31
N GLY A 3 -0.21 -12.47 24.54
CA GLY A 3 0.94 -11.64 24.89
C GLY A 3 0.61 -10.20 25.22
N ILE A 4 -0.19 -9.53 24.38
CA ILE A 4 -0.79 -8.22 24.69
C ILE A 4 -2.30 -8.37 24.95
N ASP A 5 -2.81 -7.61 25.92
CA ASP A 5 -4.23 -7.49 26.23
C ASP A 5 -4.56 -6.01 26.48
N TYR A 6 -5.64 -5.52 25.86
CA TYR A 6 -6.12 -4.14 26.02
C TYR A 6 -6.50 -3.82 27.47
N LYS A 7 -6.82 -4.84 28.29
CA LYS A 7 -7.14 -4.66 29.72
C LYS A 7 -5.89 -4.50 30.59
N GLY A 8 -4.74 -5.01 30.14
CA GLY A 8 -3.50 -5.06 30.92
C GLY A 8 -2.41 -4.13 30.40
N CYS A 9 -2.62 -3.45 29.27
CA CYS A 9 -1.62 -2.54 28.71
C CYS A 9 -1.72 -1.14 29.35
N ALA A 10 -0.57 -0.56 29.70
CA ALA A 10 -0.50 0.85 30.06
C ALA A 10 -0.55 1.73 28.81
N VAL A 11 -1.32 2.82 28.86
CA VAL A 11 -1.40 3.82 27.80
C VAL A 11 -0.77 5.11 28.29
N LEU A 12 0.33 5.51 27.65
CA LEU A 12 1.02 6.76 27.93
C LEU A 12 0.69 7.78 26.83
N VAL A 13 0.29 8.98 27.24
CA VAL A 13 -0.05 10.08 26.33
C VAL A 13 0.96 11.21 26.50
N ALA A 14 1.68 11.53 25.44
CA ALA A 14 2.71 12.56 25.41
C ALA A 14 2.66 13.32 24.07
N TYR A 15 1.52 13.97 23.80
CA TYR A 15 1.33 14.77 22.60
C TYR A 15 1.69 16.24 22.85
N ASP A 16 2.38 16.84 21.88
CA ASP A 16 2.60 18.29 21.80
C ASP A 16 1.66 18.93 20.77
N LYS A 17 1.58 20.27 20.79
CA LYS A 17 0.96 21.05 19.72
C LYS A 17 1.93 21.19 18.53
N GLN A 18 1.38 21.37 17.32
CA GLN A 18 2.20 21.69 16.15
C GLN A 18 2.93 23.04 16.36
N SER A 19 4.18 23.13 15.89
CA SER A 19 4.92 24.40 15.90
C SER A 19 4.23 25.45 15.02
N ASN A 20 4.06 26.66 15.54
CA ASN A 20 3.50 27.80 14.80
C ASN A 20 4.37 28.17 13.57
N ASP A 21 5.69 27.96 13.65
CA ASP A 21 6.62 28.25 12.55
C ASP A 21 6.38 27.33 11.33
N ILE A 22 5.85 26.13 11.56
CA ILE A 22 5.44 25.20 10.51
C ILE A 22 4.03 25.57 10.03
N ALA A 23 3.13 25.89 10.96
CA ALA A 23 1.74 26.21 10.64
C ALA A 23 1.61 27.38 9.66
N GLN A 24 2.40 28.45 9.83
CA GLN A 24 2.33 29.64 8.95
C GLN A 24 2.56 29.32 7.46
N GLY A 25 3.46 28.37 7.13
CA GLY A 25 3.75 27.99 5.75
C GLY A 25 2.75 26.98 5.19
N VAL A 26 2.08 26.23 6.06
CA VAL A 26 0.99 25.32 5.67
C VAL A 26 -0.28 26.10 5.40
N ASP A 27 -0.67 26.99 6.31
CA ASP A 27 -1.94 27.71 6.24
C ASP A 27 -1.98 28.67 5.05
N HIS A 28 -0.83 29.30 4.75
CA HIS A 28 -0.66 30.21 3.63
C HIS A 28 0.61 29.84 2.86
N ALA A 29 0.45 29.28 1.65
CA ALA A 29 1.58 28.95 0.81
C ALA A 29 2.34 30.22 0.37
N SER A 30 3.66 30.12 0.31
CA SER A 30 4.54 31.23 -0.08
C SER A 30 4.43 31.61 -1.56
N ASP A 31 4.09 30.66 -2.43
CA ASP A 31 3.95 30.83 -3.89
C ASP A 31 2.49 31.09 -4.34
N ASP A 32 1.52 30.85 -3.47
CA ASP A 32 0.09 31.00 -3.75
C ASP A 32 -0.67 31.22 -2.43
N TYR A 33 -0.73 32.48 -1.98
CA TYR A 33 -1.21 32.85 -0.64
C TYR A 33 -2.67 32.44 -0.33
N LEU A 34 -3.47 32.14 -1.36
CA LEU A 34 -4.86 31.66 -1.23
C LEU A 34 -4.95 30.12 -1.10
N ASN A 35 -3.80 29.44 -1.14
CA ASN A 35 -3.65 28.01 -1.07
C ASN A 35 -2.84 27.55 0.14
N THR A 36 -2.92 26.25 0.40
CA THR A 36 -2.21 25.56 1.48
C THR A 36 -0.85 25.09 0.95
N GLY A 37 0.23 25.41 1.66
CA GLY A 37 1.57 24.96 1.33
C GLY A 37 1.82 23.52 1.79
N ALA A 38 2.84 22.87 1.25
CA ALA A 38 3.23 21.55 1.72
C ALA A 38 3.72 21.61 3.19
N GLY A 39 3.25 20.70 4.03
CA GLY A 39 3.62 20.66 5.45
C GLY A 39 5.03 20.21 5.77
N ASP A 40 5.75 19.69 4.78
CA ASP A 40 7.17 19.39 4.84
C ASP A 40 7.73 19.35 3.41
N GLN A 41 9.05 19.34 3.27
CA GLN A 41 9.68 18.90 2.03
C GLN A 41 9.48 17.40 1.85
N GLY A 42 9.51 16.92 0.61
CA GLY A 42 9.56 15.48 0.38
C GLY A 42 9.37 15.09 -1.07
N LEU A 43 9.60 13.80 -1.30
CA LEU A 43 9.35 13.14 -2.57
C LEU A 43 8.35 12.00 -2.35
N MET A 44 7.44 11.81 -3.29
CA MET A 44 6.39 10.79 -3.21
C MET A 44 6.33 10.04 -4.53
N PHE A 45 6.07 8.74 -4.45
CA PHE A 45 5.94 7.86 -5.61
C PHE A 45 4.54 7.26 -5.70
N GLY A 46 4.02 7.26 -6.91
CA GLY A 46 2.83 6.56 -7.34
C GLY A 46 3.20 5.47 -8.33
N TYR A 47 2.52 4.33 -8.29
CA TYR A 47 2.76 3.26 -9.25
C TYR A 47 1.47 2.51 -9.58
N ALA A 48 1.38 2.06 -10.82
CA ALA A 48 0.38 1.11 -11.30
C ALA A 48 0.96 0.26 -12.43
N CYS A 49 0.49 -0.98 -12.53
CA CYS A 49 0.77 -1.87 -13.66
C CYS A 49 -0.43 -2.78 -13.91
N ASP A 50 -0.53 -3.36 -15.11
CA ASP A 50 -1.64 -4.23 -15.51
C ASP A 50 -1.42 -5.72 -15.14
N GLU A 51 -0.66 -6.01 -14.08
CA GLU A 51 -0.39 -7.37 -13.60
C GLU A 51 -1.54 -7.99 -12.81
N THR A 52 -2.38 -7.16 -12.21
CA THR A 52 -3.54 -7.56 -11.38
C THR A 52 -4.77 -6.72 -11.73
N PRO A 53 -6.00 -7.19 -11.45
CA PRO A 53 -7.22 -6.43 -11.70
C PRO A 53 -7.23 -5.04 -11.04
N GLU A 54 -6.63 -4.92 -9.86
CA GLU A 54 -6.54 -3.69 -9.07
C GLU A 54 -5.38 -2.78 -9.50
N LEU A 55 -4.72 -3.11 -10.62
CA LEU A 55 -3.60 -2.40 -11.21
C LEU A 55 -2.40 -2.25 -10.26
N MET A 56 -2.09 -3.33 -9.53
CA MET A 56 -0.97 -3.43 -8.59
C MET A 56 0.06 -4.46 -9.04
N PRO A 57 1.34 -4.35 -8.60
CA PRO A 57 2.32 -5.41 -8.76
C PRO A 57 1.82 -6.70 -8.09
N ALA A 58 1.88 -7.82 -8.80
CA ALA A 58 1.33 -9.08 -8.32
C ALA A 58 1.93 -9.55 -6.96
N PRO A 59 3.26 -9.49 -6.71
CA PRO A 59 3.84 -10.02 -5.49
C PRO A 59 3.29 -9.37 -4.21
N ILE A 60 3.19 -8.04 -4.17
CA ILE A 60 2.69 -7.31 -3.01
C ILE A 60 1.17 -7.48 -2.85
N TYR A 61 0.44 -7.45 -3.96
CA TYR A 61 -1.00 -7.66 -3.97
C TYR A 61 -1.35 -8.99 -3.30
N TYR A 62 -0.77 -10.09 -3.77
CA TYR A 62 -1.07 -11.40 -3.22
C TYR A 62 -0.51 -11.60 -1.81
N ALA A 63 0.64 -10.99 -1.46
CA ALA A 63 1.13 -11.02 -0.09
C ALA A 63 0.12 -10.38 0.87
N HIS A 64 -0.49 -9.24 0.51
CA HIS A 64 -1.56 -8.64 1.31
C HIS A 64 -2.78 -9.55 1.45
N ARG A 65 -3.25 -10.12 0.33
CA ARG A 65 -4.43 -10.99 0.33
C ARG A 65 -4.23 -12.23 1.22
N ILE A 66 -3.02 -12.78 1.32
CA ILE A 66 -2.72 -13.92 2.20
C ILE A 66 -2.90 -13.55 3.69
N VAL A 67 -2.29 -12.46 4.17
CA VAL A 67 -2.43 -12.05 5.59
C VAL A 67 -3.82 -11.50 5.91
N GLU A 68 -4.51 -10.94 4.92
CA GLU A 68 -5.91 -10.56 5.05
C GLU A 68 -6.81 -11.79 5.22
N ARG A 69 -6.62 -12.83 4.39
CA ARG A 69 -7.32 -14.11 4.52
C ARG A 69 -7.04 -14.81 5.84
N GLN A 70 -5.79 -14.81 6.31
CA GLN A 70 -5.42 -15.31 7.64
C GLN A 70 -6.25 -14.61 8.73
N ALA A 71 -6.34 -13.28 8.66
CA ALA A 71 -7.06 -12.50 9.64
C ALA A 71 -8.58 -12.72 9.56
N GLN A 72 -9.14 -12.91 8.37
CA GLN A 72 -10.55 -13.26 8.17
C GLN A 72 -10.89 -14.58 8.87
N LEU A 73 -10.20 -15.67 8.52
CA LEU A 73 -10.43 -17.01 9.08
C LEU A 73 -10.25 -17.07 10.60
N ARG A 74 -9.34 -16.25 11.12
CA ARG A 74 -9.16 -16.10 12.57
C ARG A 74 -10.35 -15.38 13.21
N LYS A 75 -10.80 -14.27 12.61
CA LYS A 75 -11.85 -13.40 13.19
C LYS A 75 -13.24 -14.03 13.11
N ASP A 76 -13.52 -14.82 12.07
CA ASP A 76 -14.80 -15.52 11.94
C ASP A 76 -14.81 -16.92 12.59
N GLY A 77 -13.67 -17.35 13.14
CA GLY A 77 -13.56 -18.58 13.93
C GLY A 77 -13.42 -19.86 13.12
N ARG A 78 -13.31 -19.79 11.78
CA ARG A 78 -13.07 -20.99 10.94
C ARG A 78 -11.75 -21.68 11.24
N LEU A 79 -10.71 -20.92 11.58
CA LEU A 79 -9.43 -21.44 12.08
C LEU A 79 -9.16 -20.85 13.48
N PRO A 80 -9.80 -21.40 14.53
CA PRO A 80 -9.81 -20.78 15.87
C PRO A 80 -8.46 -20.86 16.58
N PHE A 81 -7.55 -21.72 16.12
CA PHE A 81 -6.19 -21.82 16.64
C PHE A 81 -5.29 -20.66 16.17
N LEU A 82 -5.68 -19.88 15.16
CA LEU A 82 -4.89 -18.75 14.68
C LEU A 82 -4.87 -17.61 15.69
N ARG A 83 -3.71 -16.95 15.81
CA ARG A 83 -3.52 -15.75 16.62
C ARG A 83 -3.17 -14.53 15.74
N PRO A 84 -3.19 -13.30 16.29
CA PRO A 84 -3.17 -12.09 15.48
C PRO A 84 -1.90 -11.84 14.65
N ASP A 85 -0.72 -12.27 15.11
CA ASP A 85 0.54 -11.97 14.42
C ASP A 85 0.78 -12.95 13.25
N ALA A 86 0.92 -12.41 12.04
CA ALA A 86 1.18 -13.19 10.84
C ALA A 86 1.99 -12.39 9.81
N LYS A 87 2.81 -13.10 9.04
CA LYS A 87 3.71 -12.57 8.01
C LYS A 87 3.63 -13.45 6.78
N SER A 88 3.52 -12.84 5.60
CA SER A 88 3.55 -13.56 4.32
C SER A 88 4.63 -12.99 3.40
N GLN A 89 5.20 -13.86 2.59
CA GLN A 89 6.14 -13.49 1.52
C GLN A 89 5.85 -14.36 0.30
N ILE A 90 5.93 -13.77 -0.89
CA ILE A 90 5.77 -14.47 -2.16
C ILE A 90 6.98 -14.18 -3.03
N THR A 91 7.57 -15.23 -3.57
CA THR A 91 8.61 -15.15 -4.61
C THR A 91 8.00 -15.62 -5.92
N MET A 92 7.93 -14.72 -6.90
CA MET A 92 7.35 -15.00 -8.22
C MET A 92 8.44 -15.07 -9.29
N ARG A 93 8.24 -15.97 -10.26
CA ARG A 93 9.00 -16.01 -11.50
C ARG A 93 8.35 -15.04 -12.49
N TYR A 94 9.17 -14.16 -13.05
CA TYR A 94 8.79 -13.30 -14.17
C TYR A 94 9.39 -13.83 -15.48
N VAL A 95 8.61 -13.78 -16.56
CA VAL A 95 9.04 -14.09 -17.93
C VAL A 95 8.59 -12.92 -18.80
N ASP A 96 9.51 -12.34 -19.58
CA ASP A 96 9.24 -11.20 -20.45
C ASP A 96 8.51 -10.03 -19.76
N GLY A 97 8.91 -9.74 -18.52
CA GLY A 97 8.34 -8.65 -17.72
C GLY A 97 6.95 -8.92 -17.17
N ARG A 98 6.45 -10.16 -17.21
CA ARG A 98 5.13 -10.54 -16.68
C ARG A 98 5.21 -11.62 -15.59
N PRO A 99 4.32 -11.58 -14.59
CA PRO A 99 4.18 -12.68 -13.63
C PRO A 99 3.80 -13.98 -14.37
N HIS A 100 4.58 -15.03 -14.14
CA HIS A 100 4.41 -16.32 -14.82
C HIS A 100 3.98 -17.44 -13.86
N SER A 101 4.69 -17.59 -12.73
CA SER A 101 4.41 -18.63 -11.74
C SER A 101 4.96 -18.25 -10.36
N ILE A 102 4.52 -18.95 -9.31
CA ILE A 102 5.01 -18.74 -7.94
C ILE A 102 6.03 -19.82 -7.60
N ASP A 103 7.27 -19.42 -7.31
CA ASP A 103 8.32 -20.35 -6.87
C ASP A 103 8.14 -20.71 -5.39
N THR A 104 7.97 -19.72 -4.53
CA THR A 104 7.93 -19.94 -3.08
C THR A 104 6.87 -19.04 -2.42
N VAL A 105 6.07 -19.63 -1.52
CA VAL A 105 5.21 -18.91 -0.58
C VAL A 105 5.68 -19.20 0.84
N VAL A 106 5.96 -18.15 1.59
CA VAL A 106 6.23 -18.23 3.03
C VAL A 106 5.03 -17.68 3.79
N LEU A 107 4.53 -18.43 4.76
CA LEU A 107 3.54 -17.97 5.71
C LEU A 107 4.00 -18.32 7.12
N SER A 108 4.27 -17.29 7.92
CA SER A 108 4.50 -17.44 9.35
C SER A 108 3.28 -16.91 10.09
N SER A 109 2.52 -17.77 10.77
CA SER A 109 1.34 -17.39 11.54
C SER A 109 1.47 -17.85 12.99
N GLN A 110 1.19 -16.91 13.89
CA GLN A 110 1.05 -17.18 15.31
C GLN A 110 -0.15 -18.12 15.54
N HIS A 111 -0.01 -19.03 16.50
CA HIS A 111 -1.00 -20.08 16.76
C HIS A 111 -1.10 -20.44 18.24
N SER A 112 -2.16 -21.18 18.58
CA SER A 112 -2.33 -21.81 19.87
C SER A 112 -1.28 -22.92 20.08
N PRO A 113 -0.76 -23.12 21.31
CA PRO A 113 0.31 -24.09 21.61
C PRO A 113 0.11 -25.50 21.07
N GLU A 114 -1.15 -25.92 20.94
CA GLU A 114 -1.59 -27.27 20.58
C GLU A 114 -1.29 -27.59 19.11
N MET A 115 -1.02 -26.59 18.26
CA MET A 115 -0.68 -26.78 16.84
C MET A 115 0.81 -27.09 16.59
N SER A 116 1.58 -27.36 17.65
CA SER A 116 3.00 -27.68 17.57
C SER A 116 3.39 -28.77 18.56
N ASP A 117 4.29 -29.66 18.14
CA ASP A 117 4.92 -30.69 18.98
C ASP A 117 6.38 -30.29 19.25
N GLY A 118 6.59 -29.69 20.41
CA GLY A 118 7.88 -29.09 20.77
C GLY A 118 8.23 -27.93 19.83
N LYS A 119 9.21 -28.13 18.95
CA LYS A 119 9.62 -27.14 17.95
C LYS A 119 8.94 -27.34 16.59
N HIS A 120 8.34 -28.49 16.33
CA HIS A 120 7.79 -28.82 15.02
C HIS A 120 6.32 -28.41 14.91
N MET A 121 5.92 -27.94 13.73
CA MET A 121 4.51 -27.70 13.44
C MET A 121 3.78 -29.01 13.18
N LYS A 122 2.53 -29.09 13.62
CA LYS A 122 1.67 -30.23 13.29
C LYS A 122 1.27 -30.22 11.82
N PRO A 123 1.17 -31.39 11.15
CA PRO A 123 0.71 -31.49 9.77
C PRO A 123 -0.63 -30.77 9.53
N GLU A 124 -1.58 -30.89 10.46
CA GLU A 124 -2.91 -30.26 10.31
C GLU A 124 -2.84 -28.72 10.25
N PHE A 125 -1.87 -28.11 10.95
CA PHE A 125 -1.64 -26.66 10.88
C PHE A 125 -1.13 -26.25 9.49
N VAL A 126 -0.15 -27.01 8.99
CA VAL A 126 0.48 -26.77 7.68
C VAL A 126 -0.55 -26.92 6.57
N GLU A 127 -1.33 -28.01 6.60
CA GLU A 127 -2.39 -28.28 5.64
C GLU A 127 -3.45 -27.18 5.66
N ALA A 128 -3.97 -26.81 6.84
CA ALA A 128 -4.96 -25.74 6.95
C ALA A 128 -4.43 -24.40 6.41
N CYS A 129 -3.16 -24.06 6.67
CA CYS A 129 -2.56 -22.85 6.11
C CYS A 129 -2.49 -22.90 4.57
N VAL A 130 -2.15 -24.04 3.98
CA VAL A 130 -2.05 -24.18 2.52
C VAL A 130 -3.44 -24.17 1.88
N GLU A 131 -4.37 -24.99 2.37
CA GLU A 131 -5.69 -25.18 1.74
C GLU A 131 -6.67 -24.03 1.99
N GLU A 132 -6.66 -23.41 3.18
CA GLU A 132 -7.66 -22.41 3.55
C GLU A 132 -7.19 -20.97 3.38
N ILE A 133 -5.86 -20.74 3.44
CA ILE A 133 -5.26 -19.39 3.34
C ILE A 133 -4.60 -19.19 1.98
N ILE A 134 -3.67 -20.05 1.59
CA ILE A 134 -2.79 -19.79 0.43
C ILE A 134 -3.50 -20.10 -0.90
N LYS A 135 -3.98 -21.33 -1.08
CA LYS A 135 -4.62 -21.77 -2.34
C LYS A 135 -5.86 -20.97 -2.72
N PRO A 136 -6.73 -20.52 -1.80
CA PRO A 136 -7.91 -19.73 -2.16
C PRO A 136 -7.58 -18.30 -2.59
N VAL A 137 -6.38 -17.81 -2.25
CA VAL A 137 -5.94 -16.44 -2.56
C VAL A 137 -5.18 -16.37 -3.88
N LEU A 138 -4.40 -17.39 -4.21
CA LEU A 138 -3.49 -17.38 -5.35
C LEU A 138 -4.12 -18.00 -6.60
N PRO A 139 -3.83 -17.48 -7.82
CA PRO A 139 -4.29 -18.09 -9.07
C PRO A 139 -3.77 -19.53 -9.19
N LYS A 140 -4.67 -20.48 -9.47
CA LYS A 140 -4.35 -21.91 -9.48
C LYS A 140 -3.28 -22.25 -10.53
N GLU A 141 -3.32 -21.55 -11.66
CA GLU A 141 -2.37 -21.67 -12.76
C GLU A 141 -0.92 -21.37 -12.36
N TRP A 142 -0.70 -20.58 -11.30
CA TRP A 142 0.63 -20.22 -10.83
C TRP A 142 1.19 -21.20 -9.78
N LEU A 143 0.41 -22.19 -9.33
CA LEU A 143 0.72 -23.07 -8.19
C LEU A 143 1.22 -24.48 -8.56
N GLN A 144 1.92 -24.65 -9.68
CA GLN A 144 2.28 -26.00 -10.17
C GLN A 144 3.39 -26.67 -9.34
N ASP A 145 4.55 -26.01 -9.20
CA ASP A 145 5.73 -26.53 -8.48
C ASP A 145 6.09 -25.63 -7.28
N THR A 146 5.08 -25.02 -6.68
CA THR A 146 5.28 -24.01 -5.63
C THR A 146 5.75 -24.64 -4.32
N LYS A 147 6.81 -24.07 -3.75
CA LYS A 147 7.31 -24.42 -2.41
C LYS A 147 6.51 -23.66 -1.36
N TYR A 148 5.93 -24.40 -0.41
CA TYR A 148 5.23 -23.82 0.73
C TYR A 148 6.09 -23.92 1.99
N LEU A 149 6.50 -22.78 2.53
CA LEU A 149 7.26 -22.68 3.77
C LEU A 149 6.34 -22.14 4.88
N ILE A 150 5.67 -23.07 5.58
CA ILE A 150 4.75 -22.73 6.67
C ILE A 150 5.48 -22.80 8.00
N ASN A 151 5.56 -21.65 8.69
CA ASN A 151 6.29 -21.49 9.95
C ASN A 151 7.67 -22.19 9.92
N PRO A 152 8.59 -21.77 9.03
CA PRO A 152 9.83 -22.51 8.76
C PRO A 152 10.78 -22.61 9.98
N THR A 153 10.65 -21.70 10.96
CA THR A 153 11.39 -21.76 12.23
C THR A 153 10.73 -22.68 13.26
N GLY A 154 9.58 -23.28 12.92
CA GLY A 154 8.76 -24.08 13.81
C GLY A 154 7.75 -23.28 14.61
N ARG A 155 7.56 -23.68 15.87
CA ARG A 155 6.59 -23.11 16.81
C ARG A 155 6.63 -21.57 16.89
N PHE A 156 5.45 -20.95 16.84
CA PHE A 156 5.24 -19.49 16.91
C PHE A 156 4.00 -19.17 17.76
N VAL A 157 4.16 -19.18 19.08
CA VAL A 157 3.05 -19.01 20.05
C VAL A 157 3.03 -17.60 20.66
N ILE A 158 4.20 -17.04 20.93
CA ILE A 158 4.39 -15.69 21.46
C ILE A 158 4.66 -14.76 20.26
N GLY A 159 3.87 -13.71 20.12
CA GLY A 159 3.96 -12.74 19.03
C GLY A 159 3.43 -11.38 19.45
N GLY A 160 3.28 -10.47 18.49
CA GLY A 160 2.84 -9.10 18.74
C GLY A 160 3.81 -8.32 19.64
N PRO A 161 3.33 -7.28 20.36
CA PRO A 161 4.18 -6.43 21.19
C PRO A 161 4.95 -7.12 22.32
N GLN A 162 4.54 -8.34 22.71
CA GLN A 162 5.31 -9.14 23.67
C GLN A 162 6.57 -9.74 23.03
N GLY A 163 6.52 -10.07 21.74
CA GLY A 163 7.66 -10.61 20.99
C GLY A 163 8.56 -9.53 20.41
N ASP A 164 7.97 -8.49 19.82
CA ASP A 164 8.69 -7.44 19.08
C ASP A 164 8.07 -6.05 19.35
N CYS A 165 8.91 -5.02 19.48
CA CYS A 165 8.45 -3.64 19.59
C CYS A 165 7.90 -3.12 18.24
N GLY A 166 6.67 -2.60 18.25
CA GLY A 166 6.03 -1.97 17.10
C GLY A 166 6.15 -0.46 17.10
N LEU A 167 6.47 0.14 15.96
CA LEU A 167 6.51 1.59 15.77
C LEU A 167 5.78 2.00 14.49
N THR A 168 5.08 3.14 14.53
CA THR A 168 4.43 3.76 13.37
C THR A 168 5.45 4.02 12.26
N GLY A 169 5.08 3.74 11.01
CA GLY A 169 5.93 4.02 9.85
C GLY A 169 7.11 3.06 9.64
N ARG A 170 7.12 1.88 10.28
CA ARG A 170 8.15 0.85 10.07
C ARG A 170 7.75 -0.25 9.09
N LYS A 171 6.74 0.02 8.25
CA LYS A 171 6.20 -0.88 7.22
C LYS A 171 5.93 -0.16 5.89
N ILE A 172 6.58 0.97 5.61
CA ILE A 172 6.30 1.81 4.44
C ILE A 172 6.34 1.10 3.08
N ILE A 173 7.20 0.08 2.91
CA ILE A 173 7.24 -0.72 1.67
C ILE A 173 6.06 -1.70 1.59
N VAL A 174 5.63 -2.24 2.73
CA VAL A 174 4.42 -3.06 2.83
C VAL A 174 3.18 -2.17 2.66
N ASP A 175 3.20 -0.94 3.14
CA ASP A 175 2.08 0.00 2.98
C ASP A 175 1.87 0.41 1.51
N THR A 176 2.86 0.20 0.65
CA THR A 176 2.90 0.68 -0.74
C THR A 176 2.98 -0.45 -1.77
N TYR A 177 4.12 -0.62 -2.42
CA TYR A 177 4.25 -1.42 -3.66
C TYR A 177 5.18 -2.62 -3.49
N GLY A 178 5.54 -2.99 -2.26
CA GLY A 178 6.36 -4.17 -1.98
C GLY A 178 7.74 -4.17 -2.63
N GLY A 179 8.27 -2.99 -2.95
CA GLY A 179 9.57 -2.82 -3.60
C GLY A 179 9.52 -2.82 -5.14
N ALA A 180 8.34 -2.91 -5.75
CA ALA A 180 8.20 -2.83 -7.22
C ALA A 180 8.50 -1.44 -7.78
N CYS A 181 8.38 -0.38 -6.97
CA CYS A 181 8.82 0.96 -7.32
C CYS A 181 9.61 1.61 -6.16
N PRO A 182 10.36 2.69 -6.42
CA PRO A 182 11.04 3.47 -5.39
C PRO A 182 10.06 4.04 -4.36
N HIS A 183 10.60 4.43 -3.20
CA HIS A 183 9.82 5.01 -2.12
C HIS A 183 10.51 6.28 -1.59
N GLY A 184 9.72 7.30 -1.27
CA GLY A 184 10.25 8.61 -0.88
C GLY A 184 10.64 8.77 0.59
N GLY A 185 10.26 7.79 1.43
CA GLY A 185 10.64 7.68 2.83
C GLY A 185 9.55 8.11 3.82
N GLY A 186 8.58 8.90 3.36
CA GLY A 186 7.44 9.35 4.17
C GLY A 186 6.51 8.21 4.60
N ALA A 187 6.28 8.06 5.91
CA ALA A 187 5.25 7.17 6.44
C ALA A 187 3.84 7.78 6.31
N PHE A 188 2.80 6.94 6.26
CA PHE A 188 1.42 7.41 6.12
C PHE A 188 0.69 7.57 7.45
N SER A 189 0.57 6.51 8.25
CA SER A 189 -0.26 6.46 9.48
C SER A 189 0.09 7.55 10.49
N GLY A 190 -0.93 8.12 11.15
CA GLY A 190 -0.79 9.21 12.13
C GLY A 190 -0.74 10.64 11.58
N LYS A 191 -0.81 10.83 10.25
CA LYS A 191 -0.74 12.15 9.60
C LYS A 191 -2.09 12.55 9.01
N ASP A 192 -2.51 13.80 9.15
CA ASP A 192 -3.67 14.33 8.43
C ASP A 192 -3.32 14.70 6.96
N PRO A 193 -4.31 15.00 6.11
CA PRO A 193 -4.10 15.17 4.66
C PRO A 193 -3.26 16.38 4.24
N THR A 194 -3.00 17.34 5.14
CA THR A 194 -2.10 18.46 4.85
C THR A 194 -0.63 18.01 4.76
N LYS A 195 -0.33 16.78 5.20
CA LYS A 195 1.02 16.20 5.18
C LYS A 195 1.19 15.46 3.86
N VAL A 196 1.98 16.06 2.96
CA VAL A 196 2.16 15.60 1.59
C VAL A 196 2.70 14.17 1.49
N ASP A 197 3.42 13.68 2.51
CA ASP A 197 3.83 12.27 2.61
C ASP A 197 2.68 11.30 2.37
N ARG A 198 1.47 11.62 2.86
CA ARG A 198 0.28 10.79 2.65
C ARG A 198 -0.49 11.25 1.43
N SER A 199 -0.91 12.52 1.40
CA SER A 199 -1.85 12.99 0.39
C SER A 199 -1.26 12.96 -1.02
N ALA A 200 -0.01 13.38 -1.20
CA ALA A 200 0.64 13.34 -2.50
C ALA A 200 1.01 11.91 -2.94
N ALA A 201 1.33 11.00 -2.00
CA ALA A 201 1.50 9.59 -2.33
C ALA A 201 0.19 8.96 -2.85
N TYR A 202 -0.95 9.29 -2.23
CA TYR A 202 -2.26 8.84 -2.69
C TYR A 202 -2.63 9.46 -4.04
N ALA A 203 -2.35 10.74 -4.24
CA ALA A 203 -2.56 11.40 -5.52
C ALA A 203 -1.69 10.79 -6.62
N ALA A 204 -0.42 10.49 -6.34
CA ALA A 204 0.48 9.85 -7.28
C ALA A 204 -0.01 8.45 -7.66
N ARG A 205 -0.51 7.65 -6.70
CA ARG A 205 -1.20 6.38 -6.99
C ARG A 205 -2.40 6.59 -7.90
N TYR A 206 -3.26 7.55 -7.56
CA TYR A 206 -4.47 7.86 -8.33
C TYR A 206 -4.16 8.22 -9.78
N VAL A 207 -3.16 9.07 -10.00
CA VAL A 207 -2.67 9.43 -11.34
C VAL A 207 -2.15 8.20 -12.09
N ALA A 208 -1.23 7.43 -11.49
CA ALA A 208 -0.65 6.24 -12.11
C ALA A 208 -1.73 5.21 -12.48
N LYS A 209 -2.66 4.93 -11.58
CA LYS A 209 -3.78 3.99 -11.79
C LYS A 209 -4.65 4.44 -12.95
N ASN A 210 -5.00 5.73 -13.02
CA ASN A 210 -5.80 6.26 -14.13
C ASN A 210 -5.07 6.21 -15.48
N ILE A 211 -3.75 6.44 -15.52
CA ILE A 211 -2.94 6.33 -16.74
C ILE A 211 -2.96 4.89 -17.27
N VAL A 212 -2.71 3.90 -16.40
CA VAL A 212 -2.72 2.48 -16.80
C VAL A 212 -4.14 2.02 -17.17
N ALA A 213 -5.15 2.39 -16.38
CA ALA A 213 -6.55 2.08 -16.66
C ALA A 213 -7.03 2.68 -17.99
N ALA A 214 -6.50 3.84 -18.38
CA ALA A 214 -6.82 4.49 -19.65
C ALA A 214 -6.16 3.83 -20.87
N GLY A 215 -5.22 2.90 -20.65
CA GLY A 215 -4.45 2.25 -21.69
C GLY A 215 -3.33 3.14 -22.25
N LEU A 216 -2.94 4.20 -21.53
CA LEU A 216 -1.82 5.05 -21.95
C LEU A 216 -0.47 4.35 -21.75
N ALA A 217 -0.39 3.39 -20.83
CA ALA A 217 0.80 2.57 -20.57
C ALA A 217 0.38 1.24 -19.93
N LYS A 218 1.26 0.24 -19.99
CA LYS A 218 1.06 -1.03 -19.23
C LYS A 218 1.52 -0.91 -17.79
N GLN A 219 2.54 -0.08 -17.55
CA GLN A 219 3.02 0.28 -16.24
C GLN A 219 3.42 1.75 -16.21
N CYS A 220 3.19 2.41 -15.08
CA CYS A 220 3.45 3.83 -14.93
C CYS A 220 3.89 4.14 -13.51
N GLN A 221 5.03 4.82 -13.40
CA GLN A 221 5.51 5.44 -12.19
C GLN A 221 5.31 6.95 -12.26
N ILE A 222 4.79 7.52 -11.17
CA ILE A 222 4.69 8.97 -10.95
C ILE A 222 5.60 9.33 -9.80
N GLN A 223 6.41 10.38 -9.97
CA GLN A 223 7.14 11.01 -8.88
C GLN A 223 6.68 12.46 -8.73
N VAL A 224 6.40 12.88 -7.51
CA VAL A 224 6.09 14.29 -7.18
C VAL A 224 7.01 14.73 -6.04
N ALA A 225 7.54 15.94 -6.10
CA ALA A 225 8.29 16.51 -4.98
C ALA A 225 7.77 17.90 -4.59
N TYR A 226 7.87 18.21 -3.29
CA TYR A 226 7.46 19.49 -2.71
C TYR A 226 8.59 20.09 -1.89
N ALA A 227 8.61 21.42 -1.86
CA ALA A 227 9.33 22.20 -0.86
C ALA A 227 8.36 22.61 0.25
N ILE A 228 8.83 22.67 1.49
CA ILE A 228 8.01 23.08 2.63
C ILE A 228 7.45 24.50 2.41
N GLY A 229 6.17 24.69 2.69
CA GLY A 229 5.48 25.99 2.53
C GLY A 229 5.22 26.43 1.09
N VAL A 230 5.43 25.55 0.11
CA VAL A 230 5.13 25.79 -1.31
C VAL A 230 3.95 24.90 -1.72
N ALA A 231 2.96 25.47 -2.40
CA ALA A 231 1.78 24.76 -2.86
C ALA A 231 2.06 23.97 -4.14
N ARG A 232 2.73 24.58 -5.13
CA ARG A 232 3.02 23.90 -6.40
C ARG A 232 4.10 22.83 -6.22
N PRO A 233 3.93 21.63 -6.81
CA PRO A 233 5.03 20.68 -6.88
C PRO A 233 6.24 21.28 -7.59
N MET A 234 7.43 20.97 -7.08
CA MET A 234 8.70 21.33 -7.71
C MET A 234 8.91 20.57 -9.02
N ASN A 235 8.46 19.31 -9.06
CA ASN A 235 8.42 18.50 -10.27
C ASN A 235 7.28 17.48 -10.21
N VAL A 236 6.84 17.06 -11.39
CA VAL A 236 5.99 15.89 -11.63
C VAL A 236 6.66 15.09 -12.74
N THR A 237 7.25 13.95 -12.40
CA THR A 237 7.92 13.07 -13.36
C THR A 237 7.01 11.88 -13.66
N VAL A 238 6.77 11.62 -14.94
CA VAL A 238 6.09 10.42 -15.43
C VAL A 238 7.14 9.50 -16.04
N TYR A 239 7.09 8.21 -15.71
CA TYR A 239 7.93 7.20 -16.31
C TYR A 239 7.12 5.95 -16.63
N THR A 240 7.00 5.59 -17.90
CA THR A 240 6.21 4.41 -18.34
C THR A 240 7.05 3.17 -18.63
N GLU A 241 8.35 3.24 -18.35
CA GLU A 241 9.30 2.14 -18.58
C GLU A 241 9.26 1.62 -20.03
N GLY A 242 9.03 2.52 -20.98
CA GLY A 242 8.92 2.18 -22.41
C GLY A 242 7.63 1.47 -22.81
N THR A 243 6.65 1.37 -21.91
CA THR A 243 5.33 0.78 -22.21
C THR A 243 4.27 1.79 -22.63
N GLY A 244 4.60 3.08 -22.62
CA GLY A 244 3.71 4.17 -23.03
C GLY A 244 3.33 4.12 -24.51
N VAL A 245 2.07 4.40 -24.81
CA VAL A 245 1.56 4.52 -26.20
C VAL A 245 1.87 5.88 -26.83
N ILE A 246 2.20 6.87 -25.99
CA ILE A 246 2.70 8.20 -26.34
C ILE A 246 3.92 8.52 -25.45
N PRO A 247 4.80 9.47 -25.84
CA PRO A 247 5.98 9.82 -25.04
C PRO A 247 5.65 10.27 -23.62
N ASP A 248 6.48 9.90 -22.65
CA ASP A 248 6.31 10.24 -21.22
C ASP A 248 6.14 11.75 -20.98
N GLU A 249 6.83 12.60 -21.76
CA GLU A 249 6.69 14.07 -21.68
C GLU A 249 5.27 14.54 -22.04
N GLN A 250 4.61 13.89 -23.01
CA GLN A 250 3.23 14.21 -23.37
C GLN A 250 2.26 13.75 -22.28
N ILE A 251 2.48 12.57 -21.69
CA ILE A 251 1.69 12.10 -20.55
C ILE A 251 1.86 13.06 -19.36
N ALA A 252 3.07 13.53 -19.09
CA ALA A 252 3.33 14.50 -18.02
C ALA A 252 2.57 15.83 -18.23
N LYS A 253 2.47 16.32 -19.47
CA LYS A 253 1.66 17.52 -19.80
C LYS A 253 0.17 17.28 -19.51
N ILE A 254 -0.37 16.16 -19.99
CA ILE A 254 -1.76 15.76 -19.72
C ILE A 254 -2.01 15.66 -18.21
N VAL A 255 -1.08 15.08 -17.45
CA VAL A 255 -1.19 15.01 -15.99
C VAL A 255 -1.31 16.41 -15.36
N GLY A 256 -0.48 17.35 -15.80
CA GLY A 256 -0.52 18.75 -15.32
C GLY A 256 -1.81 19.50 -15.68
N GLU A 257 -2.52 19.08 -16.72
CA GLU A 257 -3.82 19.65 -17.12
C GLU A 257 -5.00 19.02 -16.35
N VAL A 258 -4.92 17.72 -16.06
CA VAL A 258 -6.06 16.96 -15.51
C VAL A 258 -6.08 16.92 -13.99
N PHE A 259 -4.91 16.92 -13.34
CA PHE A 259 -4.80 16.70 -11.89
C PHE A 259 -4.21 17.90 -11.17
N ASP A 260 -4.96 18.47 -10.23
CA ASP A 260 -4.45 19.50 -9.32
C ASP A 260 -3.66 18.85 -8.19
N LEU A 261 -2.33 18.84 -8.34
CA LEU A 261 -1.39 18.27 -7.38
C LEU A 261 -0.95 19.26 -6.30
N ARG A 262 -1.59 20.43 -6.14
CA ARG A 262 -1.36 21.26 -4.95
C ARG A 262 -1.98 20.59 -3.71
N PRO A 263 -1.46 20.76 -2.48
CA PRO A 263 -1.99 20.11 -1.28
C PRO A 263 -3.51 20.27 -1.11
N LYS A 264 -4.02 21.50 -1.26
CA LYS A 264 -5.46 21.80 -1.20
C LYS A 264 -6.24 21.14 -2.35
N GLY A 265 -5.68 21.14 -3.56
CA GLY A 265 -6.25 20.50 -4.74
C GLY A 265 -6.41 18.99 -4.54
N ILE A 266 -5.38 18.33 -4.01
CA ILE A 266 -5.39 16.89 -3.69
C ILE A 266 -6.47 16.56 -2.67
N ILE A 267 -6.55 17.35 -1.58
CA ILE A 267 -7.53 17.15 -0.51
C ILE A 267 -8.96 17.21 -1.06
N GLN A 268 -9.24 18.16 -1.97
CA GLN A 268 -10.54 18.31 -2.60
C GLN A 268 -10.81 17.20 -3.64
N MET A 269 -9.85 16.93 -4.51
CA MET A 269 -9.94 15.92 -5.58
C MET A 269 -10.25 14.52 -5.03
N LEU A 270 -9.65 14.17 -3.89
CA LEU A 270 -9.79 12.87 -3.26
C LEU A 270 -10.71 12.89 -2.02
N ASP A 271 -11.35 14.02 -1.70
CA ASP A 271 -12.23 14.16 -0.55
C ASP A 271 -11.61 13.57 0.74
N LEU A 272 -10.47 14.14 1.15
CA LEU A 272 -9.64 13.55 2.21
C LEU A 272 -10.00 14.01 3.63
N LEU A 273 -10.82 15.05 3.82
CA LEU A 273 -11.18 15.53 5.16
C LEU A 273 -12.29 14.69 5.80
N ARG A 274 -12.04 13.38 5.92
CA ARG A 274 -12.97 12.38 6.44
C ARG A 274 -12.25 11.34 7.31
N PRO A 275 -12.94 10.68 8.25
CA PRO A 275 -12.35 9.65 9.10
C PRO A 275 -12.21 8.29 8.38
N ILE A 276 -11.45 8.25 7.27
CA ILE A 276 -11.37 7.10 6.36
C ILE A 276 -10.11 6.22 6.52
N TYR A 277 -9.18 6.61 7.39
CA TYR A 277 -7.81 6.08 7.38
C TYR A 277 -7.58 4.82 8.22
N SER A 278 -8.49 4.45 9.13
CA SER A 278 -8.25 3.28 9.99
C SER A 278 -8.15 1.98 9.18
N LYS A 279 -8.92 1.87 8.09
CA LYS A 279 -8.89 0.70 7.21
C LYS A 279 -7.58 0.58 6.43
N THR A 280 -6.82 1.66 6.24
CA THR A 280 -5.57 1.65 5.46
C THR A 280 -4.38 1.14 6.26
N ALA A 281 -4.46 1.14 7.60
CA ALA A 281 -3.33 0.87 8.49
C ALA A 281 -2.84 -0.59 8.49
N ALA A 282 -3.49 -1.46 7.71
CA ALA A 282 -3.09 -2.84 7.45
C ALA A 282 -3.53 -3.24 6.03
N TYR A 283 -2.85 -4.26 5.48
CA TYR A 283 -3.17 -4.87 4.17
C TYR A 283 -2.96 -3.94 2.97
N GLY A 284 -2.07 -2.96 3.10
CA GLY A 284 -1.73 -2.01 2.05
C GLY A 284 -2.70 -0.83 1.96
N HIS A 285 -2.15 0.32 1.60
CA HIS A 285 -2.93 1.54 1.31
C HIS A 285 -3.50 1.55 -0.11
N PHE A 286 -2.94 0.72 -1.01
CA PHE A 286 -3.24 0.70 -2.44
C PHE A 286 -3.72 -0.69 -2.88
N GLY A 287 -4.44 -0.76 -4.01
CA GLY A 287 -4.93 -2.02 -4.57
C GLY A 287 -6.14 -2.61 -3.86
N ARG A 288 -7.02 -1.74 -3.35
CA ARG A 288 -8.23 -2.10 -2.61
C ARG A 288 -9.37 -1.20 -3.04
N ASP A 289 -10.37 -1.76 -3.71
CA ASP A 289 -11.51 -0.99 -4.22
C ASP A 289 -12.58 -0.79 -3.14
N GLU A 290 -12.19 -0.12 -2.06
CA GLU A 290 -13.10 0.27 -0.98
C GLU A 290 -13.67 1.68 -1.23
N PRO A 291 -14.95 1.94 -0.91
CA PRO A 291 -15.57 3.25 -1.16
C PRO A 291 -14.82 4.43 -0.54
N GLU A 292 -14.14 4.21 0.58
CA GLU A 292 -13.35 5.21 1.28
C GLU A 292 -12.06 5.60 0.53
N PHE A 293 -11.51 4.71 -0.30
CA PHE A 293 -10.22 4.89 -0.96
C PHE A 293 -10.40 5.52 -2.32
N THR A 294 -10.75 6.79 -2.30
CA THR A 294 -11.02 7.60 -3.50
C THR A 294 -9.85 7.67 -4.48
N TRP A 295 -8.62 7.42 -4.03
CA TRP A 295 -7.42 7.31 -4.85
C TRP A 295 -7.32 6.01 -5.67
N GLU A 296 -8.17 5.03 -5.40
CA GLU A 296 -8.27 3.79 -6.18
C GLU A 296 -9.31 3.90 -7.32
N ARG A 297 -10.03 5.02 -7.44
CA ARG A 297 -10.97 5.22 -8.55
C ARG A 297 -10.24 5.43 -9.88
N ALA A 298 -10.83 4.93 -10.96
CA ALA A 298 -10.36 5.12 -12.34
C ALA A 298 -11.30 6.05 -13.13
N ASP A 299 -11.73 7.16 -12.53
CA ASP A 299 -12.75 8.08 -13.06
C ASP A 299 -12.21 9.14 -14.03
N LYS A 300 -10.89 9.20 -14.24
CA LYS A 300 -10.25 10.11 -15.22
C LYS A 300 -9.90 9.41 -16.54
N VAL A 301 -10.28 8.15 -16.71
CA VAL A 301 -9.95 7.37 -17.91
C VAL A 301 -10.41 8.04 -19.21
N ALA A 302 -11.66 8.49 -19.29
CA ALA A 302 -12.20 9.08 -20.52
C ALA A 302 -11.47 10.36 -20.92
N VAL A 303 -11.21 11.26 -19.97
CA VAL A 303 -10.50 12.53 -20.25
C VAL A 303 -9.04 12.29 -20.63
N LEU A 304 -8.37 11.32 -20.00
CA LEU A 304 -7.00 10.96 -20.36
C LEU A 304 -6.90 10.40 -21.78
N ARG A 305 -7.84 9.53 -22.15
CA ARG A 305 -7.91 8.95 -23.50
C ARG A 305 -8.14 10.02 -24.56
N ASP A 306 -9.07 10.93 -24.32
CA ASP A 306 -9.38 12.03 -25.24
C ASP A 306 -8.17 12.94 -25.48
N LEU A 307 -7.52 13.40 -24.41
CA LEU A 307 -6.32 14.24 -24.49
C LEU A 307 -5.12 13.52 -25.12
N ALA A 308 -5.04 12.19 -24.99
CA ALA A 308 -4.02 11.37 -25.63
C ALA A 308 -4.35 11.00 -27.09
N GLY A 309 -5.55 11.36 -27.60
CA GLY A 309 -6.00 11.00 -28.94
C GLY A 309 -6.34 9.50 -29.11
N LEU A 310 -6.56 8.78 -28.01
CA LEU A 310 -6.95 7.38 -28.00
C LEU A 310 -8.48 7.28 -28.01
N LYS A 311 -9.07 7.03 -29.19
CA LYS A 311 -10.51 6.76 -29.32
C LYS A 311 -10.81 5.34 -28.82
#